data_AF-A0A825BFL7-F1
#
_entry.id   AF-A0A825BFL7-F1
#
_cell.length_a   1.000
_cell.length_b   1.000
_cell.length_c   1.000
_cell.angle_alpha   90.00
_cell.angle_beta   90.00
_cell.angle_gamma   90.00
#
_symmetry.space_group_name_H-M   'P 1'
#
loop_
_entity.id
_entity.type
_entity.pdbx_description
1 polymer ?
#
loop_
_entity_poly.entity_id
_entity_poly.type
_entity_poly.pdbx_seq_one_letter_code
_entity_poly.pdbx_strand_id
1 'polypeptide(L)'
;KVLARIDSRTSDICRSMNGRIIPASHIETQSNNIQNAKDINEKKAAAIWRNEPFLGKILPSNFGLPPYHFRCRTELVPVWINEEEIDGVKMKNTSPLNKDEVIKHIDKTGVERVLSKDNYYGKNNHSLQLNKRTSKINIVRALNSINTVAKNANNNYINAFSDNGYFIVFNGDEIVTCFKPNESKKKSFDYFKNVSEYDKKEVIKWKIANLL
;
A
#
# COMPACT_ATOMS: atom_id res chain seq x y z
N LYS A 1 1.88 8.90 -9.35
CA LYS A 1 2.29 7.61 -8.74
C LYS A 1 3.76 7.69 -8.36
N VAL A 2 4.12 7.19 -7.19
CA VAL A 2 5.54 7.08 -6.81
C VAL A 2 6.10 5.79 -7.38
N LEU A 3 7.21 5.87 -8.11
CA LEU A 3 7.97 4.73 -8.58
C LEU A 3 9.31 4.69 -7.85
N ALA A 4 9.66 3.56 -7.26
CA ALA A 4 10.95 3.33 -6.63
C ALA A 4 11.78 2.34 -7.47
N ARG A 5 13.09 2.56 -7.59
CA ARG A 5 14.00 1.50 -8.05
C ARG A 5 14.13 0.44 -6.94
N ILE A 6 13.58 -0.75 -7.16
CA ILE A 6 13.59 -1.86 -6.20
C ILE A 6 14.80 -2.78 -6.46
N ASP A 7 15.81 -2.73 -5.59
CA ASP A 7 16.98 -3.62 -5.56
C ASP A 7 17.48 -3.81 -4.12
N SER A 8 18.66 -4.42 -3.93
CA SER A 8 19.25 -4.68 -2.60
C SER A 8 19.60 -3.41 -1.80
N ARG A 9 19.72 -2.25 -2.44
CA ARG A 9 20.04 -0.96 -1.80
C ARG A 9 18.79 -0.10 -1.57
N THR A 10 17.60 -0.59 -1.91
CA THR A 10 16.34 0.14 -1.68
C THR A 10 15.97 0.10 -0.21
N SER A 11 15.88 1.28 0.40
CA SER A 11 15.44 1.45 1.78
C SER A 11 13.97 1.08 1.97
N ASP A 12 13.59 0.76 3.20
CA ASP A 12 12.21 0.37 3.55
C ASP A 12 11.19 1.48 3.24
N ILE A 13 11.64 2.74 3.29
CA ILE A 13 10.82 3.90 2.93
C ILE A 13 10.58 3.96 1.43
N CYS A 14 11.59 3.76 0.59
CA CYS A 14 11.38 3.71 -0.87
C CYS A 14 10.46 2.54 -1.25
N ARG A 15 10.62 1.37 -0.61
CA ARG A 15 9.68 0.24 -0.77
C ARG A 15 8.27 0.58 -0.30
N SER A 16 8.13 1.43 0.72
CA SER A 16 6.83 1.88 1.23
C SER A 16 6.08 2.74 0.26
N MET A 17 6.82 3.64 -0.38
CA MET A 17 6.22 4.66 -1.21
C MET A 17 5.91 4.11 -2.59
N ASN A 18 6.60 3.07 -3.05
CA ASN A 18 6.38 2.48 -4.36
C ASN A 18 4.89 2.11 -4.58
N GLY A 19 4.35 2.48 -5.74
CA GLY A 19 2.96 2.26 -6.09
C GLY A 19 1.97 3.23 -5.46
N ARG A 20 2.39 4.08 -4.50
CA ARG A 20 1.49 5.03 -3.83
C ARG A 20 0.99 6.08 -4.81
N ILE A 21 -0.32 6.33 -4.76
CA ILE A 21 -0.97 7.39 -5.51
C ILE A 21 -1.00 8.66 -4.65
N ILE A 22 -0.61 9.78 -5.25
CA ILE A 22 -0.66 11.11 -4.63
C ILE A 22 -1.54 11.95 -5.55
N PRO A 23 -2.67 12.51 -5.06
CA PRO A 23 -3.49 13.43 -5.85
C PRO A 23 -2.68 14.65 -6.30
N ALA A 24 -2.90 15.12 -7.52
CA ALA A 24 -2.26 16.33 -8.01
C ALA A 24 -2.64 17.55 -7.15
N SER A 25 -3.91 17.66 -6.75
CA SER A 25 -4.41 18.70 -5.84
C SER A 25 -3.63 18.78 -4.53
N HIS A 26 -3.16 17.65 -4.00
CA HIS A 26 -2.35 17.61 -2.79
C HIS A 26 -0.99 18.26 -3.01
N ILE A 27 -0.33 17.97 -4.14
CA ILE A 27 0.98 18.54 -4.51
C ILE A 27 0.83 20.04 -4.80
N GLU A 28 -0.21 20.43 -5.53
CA GLU A 28 -0.52 21.84 -5.83
C GLU A 28 -0.77 22.64 -4.55
N THR A 29 -1.60 22.12 -3.64
CA THR A 29 -1.86 22.75 -2.34
C THR A 29 -0.59 22.90 -1.53
N GLN A 30 0.24 21.85 -1.47
CA GLN A 30 1.52 21.92 -0.77
C GLN A 30 2.45 22.96 -1.40
N SER A 31 2.56 22.98 -2.73
CA SER A 31 3.37 23.97 -3.47
C SER A 31 2.89 25.39 -3.19
N ASN A 32 1.59 25.64 -3.28
CA ASN A 32 0.99 26.95 -3.01
C ASN A 32 1.26 27.40 -1.58
N ASN A 33 1.13 26.50 -0.60
CA ASN A 33 1.41 26.83 0.80
C ASN A 33 2.89 27.17 1.03
N ILE A 34 3.82 26.47 0.37
CA ILE A 34 5.27 26.74 0.47
C ILE A 34 5.63 28.08 -0.16
N GLN A 35 5.06 28.38 -1.34
CA GLN A 35 5.35 29.61 -2.08
C GLN A 35 4.78 30.86 -1.38
N ASN A 36 3.62 30.73 -0.73
CA ASN A 36 2.96 31.83 -0.01
C ASN A 36 3.38 31.97 1.46
N ALA A 37 4.22 31.07 1.97
CA ALA A 37 4.67 31.11 3.36
C ALA A 37 5.56 32.34 3.64
N LYS A 38 5.21 33.09 4.68
CA LYS A 38 5.85 34.35 5.09
C LYS A 38 7.13 34.14 5.88
N ASP A 39 7.29 32.98 6.51
CA ASP A 39 8.47 32.64 7.28
C ASP A 39 8.86 31.15 7.16
N ILE A 40 9.97 30.79 7.80
CA ILE A 40 10.50 29.43 7.78
C ILE A 40 9.62 28.43 8.54
N ASN A 41 8.86 28.87 9.53
CA ASN A 41 7.98 28.01 10.31
C ASN A 41 6.75 27.63 9.48
N GLU A 42 6.16 28.59 8.76
CA GLU A 42 5.09 28.34 7.80
C GLU A 42 5.55 27.42 6.67
N LYS A 43 6.77 27.61 6.13
CA LYS A 43 7.35 26.69 5.13
C LYS A 43 7.48 25.27 5.65
N LYS A 44 7.99 25.10 6.88
CA LYS A 44 8.09 23.79 7.55
C LYS A 44 6.73 23.18 7.86
N ALA A 45 5.70 23.99 8.11
CA ALA A 45 4.33 23.54 8.30
C ALA A 45 3.62 23.21 6.98
N ALA A 46 4.02 23.78 5.85
CA ALA A 46 3.51 23.42 4.53
C ALA A 46 4.18 22.14 3.99
N ALA A 47 5.47 21.98 4.28
CA ALA A 47 6.26 20.77 4.03
C ALA A 47 6.41 19.95 5.31
N ILE A 48 5.29 19.57 5.95
CA ILE A 48 5.31 18.90 7.26
C ILE A 48 6.24 17.69 7.20
N TRP A 49 7.30 17.78 7.99
CA TRP A 49 8.06 16.64 8.46
C TRP A 49 7.13 15.84 9.36
N ARG A 50 6.57 14.77 8.81
CA ARG A 50 5.67 13.93 9.58
C ARG A 50 6.51 13.05 10.48
N ASN A 51 6.29 13.20 11.78
CA ASN A 51 6.77 12.29 12.79
C ASN A 51 5.84 11.07 12.95
N GLU A 52 4.65 11.17 12.35
CA GLU A 52 3.64 10.12 12.30
C GLU A 52 3.75 9.31 10.99
N PRO A 53 3.43 8.01 11.03
CA PRO A 53 3.30 7.17 9.83
C PRO A 53 2.53 7.83 8.69
N PHE A 54 3.12 7.85 7.49
CA PHE A 54 2.42 8.25 6.28
C PHE A 54 1.90 6.99 5.56
N LEU A 55 0.62 6.69 5.74
CA LEU A 55 -0.07 5.53 5.17
C LEU A 55 0.62 4.17 5.41
N GLY A 56 0.67 3.74 6.66
CA GLY A 56 0.84 2.31 6.94
C GLY A 56 2.23 1.87 7.34
N LYS A 57 3.19 2.78 7.59
CA LYS A 57 4.53 2.36 8.01
C LYS A 57 5.07 3.10 9.22
N ILE A 58 5.67 2.31 10.11
CA ILE A 58 6.68 2.72 11.08
C ILE A 58 7.77 3.47 10.29
N LEU A 59 7.68 4.79 10.25
CA LEU A 59 8.74 5.64 9.72
C LEU A 59 9.67 5.99 10.88
N PRO A 60 10.98 6.19 10.64
CA PRO A 60 11.82 6.88 11.61
C PRO A 60 11.21 8.23 11.94
N SER A 61 11.31 8.66 13.20
CA SER A 61 10.97 10.03 13.61
C SER A 61 11.70 11.06 12.74
N ASN A 62 11.05 12.19 12.39
CA ASN A 62 11.56 13.29 11.56
C ASN A 62 11.69 12.98 10.05
N PHE A 63 10.62 12.49 9.40
CA PHE A 63 10.61 12.24 7.96
C PHE A 63 9.86 13.32 7.16
N GLY A 64 10.54 13.97 6.22
CA GLY A 64 9.95 14.95 5.29
C GLY A 64 9.21 14.28 4.13
N LEU A 65 7.96 14.70 3.89
CA LEU A 65 7.30 14.44 2.60
C LEU A 65 7.97 15.25 1.48
N PRO A 66 7.82 14.84 0.20
CA PRO A 66 8.56 15.42 -0.92
C PRO A 66 8.48 16.96 -1.00
N PRO A 67 9.47 17.65 -1.62
CA PRO A 67 10.33 17.16 -2.69
C PRO A 67 11.54 16.40 -2.12
N TYR A 68 11.63 15.13 -2.52
CA TYR A 68 12.50 14.11 -1.95
C TYR A 68 13.96 14.56 -1.73
N HIS A 69 14.52 14.23 -0.57
CA HIS A 69 15.92 14.43 -0.23
C HIS A 69 16.86 13.89 -1.32
N PHE A 70 17.96 14.60 -1.58
CA PHE A 70 19.07 14.18 -2.43
C PHE A 70 19.47 12.72 -2.10
N ARG A 71 19.35 11.81 -3.09
CA ARG A 71 19.53 10.33 -3.06
C ARG A 71 18.27 9.46 -2.89
N CYS A 72 17.06 10.01 -2.85
CA CYS A 72 15.86 9.18 -2.96
C CYS A 72 15.83 8.45 -4.32
N ARG A 73 15.64 7.13 -4.27
CA ARG A 73 15.57 6.28 -5.46
C ARG A 73 14.13 6.20 -6.00
N THR A 74 13.39 7.27 -5.82
CA THR A 74 11.97 7.40 -6.14
C THR A 74 11.73 8.56 -7.08
N GLU A 75 10.85 8.37 -8.06
CA GLU A 75 10.36 9.39 -8.97
C GLU A 75 8.83 9.50 -8.89
N LEU A 76 8.30 10.68 -9.22
CA LEU A 76 6.86 10.89 -9.37
C LEU A 76 6.52 10.83 -10.86
N VAL A 77 5.66 9.89 -11.23
CA VAL A 77 5.15 9.75 -12.59
C VAL A 77 3.67 10.12 -12.60
N PRO A 78 3.23 11.03 -13.50
CA PRO A 78 1.82 11.34 -13.66
C PRO A 78 1.06 10.10 -14.16
N VAL A 79 -0.13 9.89 -13.61
CA VAL A 79 -1.00 8.75 -13.93
C VAL A 79 -2.45 9.19 -13.85
N TRP A 80 -3.31 8.51 -14.60
CA TRP A 80 -4.76 8.64 -14.52
C TRP A 80 -5.33 7.38 -13.89
N ILE A 81 -6.39 7.53 -13.08
CA ILE A 81 -7.06 6.39 -12.45
C ILE A 81 -8.21 5.97 -13.36
N ASN A 82 -8.16 4.72 -13.81
CA ASN A 82 -9.30 4.06 -14.45
C ASN A 82 -10.08 3.30 -13.38
N GLU A 83 -11.39 3.49 -13.35
CA GLU A 83 -12.31 2.77 -12.46
C GLU A 83 -13.28 1.97 -13.32
N GLU A 84 -13.42 0.68 -13.01
CA GLU A 84 -14.40 -0.21 -13.61
C GLU A 84 -15.06 -1.06 -12.53
N GLU A 85 -16.26 -1.56 -12.78
CA GLU A 85 -16.97 -2.46 -11.87
C GLU A 85 -17.12 -3.83 -12.53
N ILE A 86 -16.58 -4.86 -11.89
CA ILE A 86 -16.66 -6.26 -12.34
C ILE A 86 -17.31 -7.05 -11.21
N ASP A 87 -18.41 -7.75 -11.48
CA ASP A 87 -19.13 -8.58 -10.50
C ASP A 87 -19.43 -7.87 -9.16
N GLY A 88 -19.84 -6.60 -9.24
CA GLY A 88 -20.14 -5.75 -8.07
C GLY A 88 -18.91 -5.31 -7.28
N VAL A 89 -17.71 -5.42 -7.86
CA VAL A 89 -16.45 -5.02 -7.23
C VAL A 89 -15.79 -3.92 -8.04
N LYS A 90 -15.55 -2.79 -7.39
CA LYS A 90 -14.81 -1.66 -7.96
C LYS A 90 -13.33 -2.01 -8.09
N MET A 91 -12.85 -2.01 -9.32
CA MET A 91 -11.44 -2.13 -9.70
C MET A 91 -10.92 -0.72 -9.98
N LYS A 92 -9.73 -0.40 -9.49
CA LYS A 92 -9.07 0.88 -9.74
C LYS A 92 -7.62 0.64 -10.10
N ASN A 93 -7.15 1.11 -11.24
CA ASN A 93 -5.74 1.00 -11.61
C ASN A 93 -5.28 2.21 -12.41
N THR A 94 -3.97 2.31 -12.63
CA THR A 94 -3.36 3.38 -13.41
C THR A 94 -2.97 2.96 -14.82
N SER A 95 -3.04 1.66 -15.11
CA SER A 95 -2.75 1.09 -16.42
C SER A 95 -3.32 -0.33 -16.54
N PRO A 96 -3.46 -0.85 -17.78
CA PRO A 96 -3.81 -2.25 -18.00
C PRO A 96 -2.83 -3.24 -17.35
N LEU A 97 -3.23 -4.50 -17.21
CA LEU A 97 -2.37 -5.57 -16.75
C LEU A 97 -1.21 -5.81 -17.73
N ASN A 98 0.00 -5.98 -17.19
CA ASN A 98 1.11 -6.50 -17.96
C ASN A 98 0.95 -8.00 -18.20
N LYS A 99 1.71 -8.56 -19.15
CA LYS A 99 1.65 -9.98 -19.52
C LYS A 99 1.81 -10.92 -18.33
N ASP A 100 2.61 -10.55 -17.33
CA ASP A 100 2.95 -11.40 -16.19
C ASP A 100 2.14 -11.07 -14.93
N GLU A 101 1.13 -10.21 -15.05
CA GLU A 101 0.27 -9.79 -13.94
C GLU A 101 -1.10 -10.48 -14.03
N VAL A 102 -1.68 -10.77 -12.87
CA VAL A 102 -3.05 -11.27 -12.75
C VAL A 102 -3.99 -10.28 -12.08
N ILE A 103 -3.45 -9.37 -11.27
CA ILE A 103 -4.16 -8.27 -10.60
C ILE A 103 -3.25 -7.05 -10.60
N LYS A 104 -3.82 -5.89 -10.90
CA LYS A 104 -3.28 -4.56 -10.67
C LYS A 104 -4.41 -3.70 -10.13
N HIS A 105 -4.29 -3.25 -8.88
CA HIS A 105 -5.40 -2.60 -8.18
C HIS A 105 -4.92 -1.64 -7.08
N ILE A 106 -5.49 -0.44 -7.03
CA ILE A 106 -5.28 0.54 -5.97
C ILE A 106 -6.08 0.11 -4.75
N ASP A 107 -5.38 -0.33 -3.71
CA ASP A 107 -6.00 -0.79 -2.47
C ASP A 107 -6.58 0.37 -1.64
N LYS A 108 -7.28 0.03 -0.55
CA LYS A 108 -7.87 1.02 0.37
C LYS A 108 -6.82 1.92 1.05
N THR A 109 -5.54 1.56 1.02
CA THR A 109 -4.43 2.40 1.49
C THR A 109 -3.90 3.35 0.42
N GLY A 110 -4.46 3.35 -0.79
CA GLY A 110 -4.04 4.23 -1.88
C GLY A 110 -2.75 3.80 -2.57
N VAL A 111 -2.37 2.53 -2.43
CA VAL A 111 -1.22 1.93 -3.12
C VAL A 111 -1.71 1.03 -4.24
N GLU A 112 -1.21 1.24 -5.46
CA GLU A 112 -1.42 0.30 -6.55
C GLU A 112 -0.63 -0.97 -6.28
N ARG A 113 -1.35 -2.06 -5.99
CA ARG A 113 -0.80 -3.39 -5.74
C ARG A 113 -0.79 -4.23 -7.00
N VAL A 114 0.23 -5.07 -7.13
CA VAL A 114 0.39 -5.99 -8.25
C VAL A 114 0.50 -7.42 -7.75
N LEU A 115 -0.25 -8.34 -8.35
CA LEU A 115 -0.07 -9.78 -8.16
C LEU A 115 0.45 -10.39 -9.46
N SER A 116 1.62 -11.01 -9.40
CA SER A 116 2.22 -11.71 -10.52
C SER A 116 1.56 -13.08 -10.77
N LYS A 117 1.68 -13.58 -12.00
CA LYS A 117 1.31 -14.95 -12.36
C LYS A 117 2.09 -15.97 -11.56
N ASP A 118 3.36 -15.69 -11.26
CA ASP A 118 4.21 -16.59 -10.48
C ASP A 118 3.73 -16.74 -9.04
N ASN A 119 3.35 -15.65 -8.36
CA ASN A 119 2.75 -15.77 -7.03
C ASN A 119 1.36 -16.40 -7.09
N TYR A 120 0.60 -16.15 -8.16
CA TYR A 120 -0.78 -16.64 -8.23
C TYR A 120 -0.89 -18.15 -8.59
N TYR A 121 -0.08 -18.61 -9.53
CA TYR A 121 -0.10 -19.97 -10.09
C TYR A 121 1.14 -20.81 -9.74
N GLY A 122 2.21 -20.20 -9.22
CA GLY A 122 3.46 -20.90 -8.92
C GLY A 122 3.30 -21.94 -7.83
N LYS A 123 3.90 -23.12 -8.04
CA LYS A 123 3.86 -24.25 -7.10
C LYS A 123 4.90 -24.14 -5.98
N ASN A 124 5.95 -23.34 -6.17
CA ASN A 124 7.08 -23.27 -5.26
C ASN A 124 6.99 -22.11 -4.24
N ASN A 125 6.06 -21.17 -4.46
CA ASN A 125 5.98 -19.95 -3.64
C ASN A 125 5.09 -20.14 -2.40
N HIS A 126 4.19 -21.14 -2.43
CA HIS A 126 3.21 -21.39 -1.39
C HIS A 126 2.99 -22.89 -1.20
N SER A 127 2.63 -23.31 0.01
CA SER A 127 2.22 -24.71 0.28
C SER A 127 0.98 -25.15 -0.50
N LEU A 128 0.18 -24.18 -0.99
CA LEU A 128 -0.89 -24.39 -1.96
C LEU A 128 -0.98 -23.13 -2.81
N GLN A 129 -1.06 -23.30 -4.14
CA GLN A 129 -1.14 -22.20 -5.10
C GLN A 129 -2.28 -21.22 -4.73
N LEU A 130 -2.04 -19.93 -4.91
CA LEU A 130 -2.95 -18.89 -4.45
C LEU A 130 -4.30 -18.95 -5.19
N ASN A 131 -4.28 -19.28 -6.49
CA ASN A 131 -5.48 -19.46 -7.30
C ASN A 131 -6.40 -20.59 -6.82
N LYS A 132 -5.87 -21.55 -6.04
CA LYS A 132 -6.65 -22.62 -5.41
C LYS A 132 -7.21 -22.21 -4.04
N ARG A 133 -6.65 -21.17 -3.41
CA ARG A 133 -7.09 -20.65 -2.11
C ARG A 133 -8.13 -19.56 -2.23
N THR A 134 -8.05 -18.73 -3.28
CA THR A 134 -8.95 -17.61 -3.48
C THR A 134 -9.01 -17.19 -4.94
N SER A 135 -10.16 -16.65 -5.34
CA SER A 135 -10.36 -16.04 -6.66
C SER A 135 -9.79 -14.61 -6.72
N LYS A 136 -9.50 -14.12 -7.92
CA LYS A 136 -9.05 -12.74 -8.17
C LYS A 136 -10.03 -11.71 -7.61
N ILE A 137 -11.32 -11.92 -7.83
CA ILE A 137 -12.38 -11.01 -7.36
C ILE A 137 -12.41 -10.89 -5.84
N ASN A 138 -12.18 -12.01 -5.12
CA ASN A 138 -12.11 -12.00 -3.67
C ASN A 138 -10.83 -11.32 -3.14
N ILE A 139 -9.72 -11.44 -3.85
CA ILE A 139 -8.50 -10.69 -3.54
C ILE A 139 -8.79 -9.18 -3.64
N VAL A 140 -9.42 -8.73 -4.73
CA VAL A 140 -9.75 -7.30 -4.89
C VAL A 140 -10.71 -6.83 -3.81
N ARG A 141 -11.75 -7.62 -3.48
CA ARG A 141 -12.64 -7.31 -2.34
C ARG A 141 -11.87 -7.14 -1.03
N ALA A 142 -10.85 -7.98 -0.80
CA ALA A 142 -9.99 -7.85 0.36
C ALA A 142 -9.15 -6.56 0.32
N LEU A 143 -8.55 -6.22 -0.83
CA LEU A 143 -7.79 -4.97 -1.02
C LEU A 143 -8.65 -3.72 -0.80
N ASN A 144 -9.91 -3.74 -1.25
CA ASN A 144 -10.88 -2.67 -1.06
C ASN A 144 -11.38 -2.53 0.38
N SER A 145 -11.15 -3.53 1.23
CA SER A 145 -11.67 -3.60 2.59
C SER A 145 -10.59 -3.75 3.66
N ILE A 146 -9.32 -3.43 3.33
CA ILE A 146 -8.24 -3.38 4.32
C ILE A 146 -8.64 -2.45 5.47
N ASN A 147 -8.54 -2.95 6.70
CA ASN A 147 -8.88 -2.20 7.92
C ASN A 147 -7.68 -2.04 8.84
N THR A 148 -6.66 -2.89 8.74
CA THR A 148 -5.43 -2.75 9.50
C THR A 148 -4.24 -3.31 8.75
N VAL A 149 -3.08 -2.72 8.99
CA VAL A 149 -1.80 -3.18 8.47
C VAL A 149 -0.77 -3.18 9.59
N ALA A 150 0.20 -4.08 9.54
CA ALA A 150 1.29 -4.15 10.50
C ALA A 150 2.52 -4.80 9.84
N LYS A 151 3.72 -4.46 10.32
CA LYS A 151 4.94 -5.14 9.89
C LYS A 151 4.89 -6.62 10.23
N ASN A 152 5.38 -7.47 9.33
CA ASN A 152 5.53 -8.90 9.59
C ASN A 152 6.56 -9.12 10.71
N ALA A 153 6.29 -10.06 11.62
CA ALA A 153 7.18 -10.31 12.76
C ALA A 153 8.57 -10.84 12.36
N ASN A 154 8.67 -11.51 11.20
CA ASN A 154 9.86 -12.29 10.82
C ASN A 154 10.63 -11.72 9.63
N ASN A 155 10.10 -10.72 8.92
CA ASN A 155 10.73 -10.15 7.73
C ASN A 155 10.27 -8.70 7.47
N ASN A 156 10.73 -8.12 6.37
CA ASN A 156 10.44 -6.73 6.00
C ASN A 156 9.11 -6.53 5.24
N TYR A 157 8.25 -7.56 5.20
CA TYR A 157 6.94 -7.46 4.56
C TYR A 157 5.92 -6.76 5.46
N ILE A 158 4.85 -6.30 4.83
CA ILE A 158 3.70 -5.74 5.51
C ILE A 158 2.57 -6.75 5.44
N ASN A 159 2.01 -7.09 6.59
CA ASN A 159 0.78 -7.85 6.68
C ASN A 159 -0.40 -6.89 6.71
N ALA A 160 -1.51 -7.28 6.11
CA ALA A 160 -2.77 -6.56 6.14
C ALA A 160 -3.91 -7.49 6.48
N PHE A 161 -4.94 -6.93 7.11
CA PHE A 161 -6.19 -7.62 7.38
C PHE A 161 -7.36 -6.81 6.84
N SER A 162 -8.31 -7.51 6.26
CA SER A 162 -9.48 -6.93 5.60
C SER A 162 -10.80 -7.25 6.31
N ASP A 163 -11.83 -6.45 6.06
CA ASP A 163 -13.14 -6.61 6.69
C ASP A 163 -13.81 -7.94 6.32
N ASN A 164 -13.50 -8.50 5.16
CA ASN A 164 -13.97 -9.82 4.72
C ASN A 164 -13.12 -10.99 5.28
N GLY A 165 -12.21 -10.74 6.21
CA GLY A 165 -11.47 -11.76 6.97
C GLY A 165 -10.23 -12.32 6.29
N TYR A 166 -9.74 -11.67 5.23
CA TYR A 166 -8.51 -12.08 4.56
C TYR A 166 -7.29 -11.51 5.27
N PHE A 167 -6.25 -12.34 5.29
CA PHE A 167 -4.89 -11.97 5.59
C PHE A 167 -4.12 -11.81 4.27
N ILE A 168 -3.41 -10.70 4.13
CA ILE A 168 -2.66 -10.33 2.93
C ILE A 168 -1.22 -9.99 3.32
N VAL A 169 -0.25 -10.38 2.50
CA VAL A 169 1.16 -10.02 2.69
C VAL A 169 1.65 -9.24 1.49
N PHE A 170 2.31 -8.11 1.75
CA PHE A 170 2.87 -7.22 0.75
C PHE A 170 4.39 -7.11 0.88
N ASN A 171 5.07 -7.14 -0.27
CA ASN A 171 6.48 -6.76 -0.41
C ASN A 171 6.56 -5.50 -1.27
N GLY A 172 6.53 -4.32 -0.64
CA GLY A 172 6.29 -3.08 -1.38
C GLY A 172 4.90 -3.08 -2.00
N ASP A 173 4.79 -2.86 -3.30
CA ASP A 173 3.56 -2.94 -4.10
C ASP A 173 3.15 -4.37 -4.49
N GLU A 174 4.06 -5.34 -4.37
CA GLU A 174 3.78 -6.73 -4.73
C GLU A 174 2.89 -7.42 -3.68
N ILE A 175 1.86 -8.14 -4.15
CA ILE A 175 1.08 -9.08 -3.35
C ILE A 175 1.83 -10.41 -3.32
N VAL A 176 2.36 -10.75 -2.15
CA VAL A 176 3.06 -12.02 -1.92
C VAL A 176 2.04 -13.14 -1.68
N THR A 177 1.04 -12.92 -0.82
CA THR A 177 -0.03 -13.90 -0.59
C THR A 177 -1.31 -13.25 -0.09
N CYS A 178 -2.46 -13.92 -0.27
CA CYS A 178 -3.78 -13.45 0.16
C CYS A 178 -4.72 -14.63 0.41
N PHE A 179 -5.10 -14.89 1.66
CA PHE A 179 -5.98 -16.02 1.98
C PHE A 179 -6.79 -15.76 3.25
N LYS A 180 -7.81 -16.58 3.50
CA LYS A 180 -8.48 -16.65 4.80
C LYS A 180 -7.81 -17.73 5.65
N PRO A 181 -7.11 -17.38 6.74
CA PRO A 181 -6.52 -18.39 7.63
C PRO A 181 -7.56 -19.30 8.29
N ASN A 182 -8.78 -18.78 8.49
CA ASN A 182 -9.89 -19.50 9.08
C ASN A 182 -11.23 -18.96 8.56
N GLU A 183 -12.27 -19.80 8.59
CA GLU A 183 -13.66 -19.38 8.30
C GLU A 183 -14.15 -18.35 9.33
N SER A 184 -13.75 -18.49 10.60
CA SER A 184 -14.02 -17.49 11.62
C SER A 184 -13.15 -16.25 11.41
N LYS A 185 -13.78 -15.12 11.11
CA LYS A 185 -13.10 -13.81 11.02
C LYS A 185 -12.27 -13.50 12.26
N LYS A 186 -12.74 -13.86 13.46
CA LYS A 186 -12.01 -13.66 14.72
C LYS A 186 -10.71 -14.46 14.73
N LYS A 187 -10.75 -15.75 14.40
CA LYS A 187 -9.55 -16.59 14.33
C LYS A 187 -8.57 -16.13 13.23
N SER A 188 -9.09 -15.65 12.10
CA SER A 188 -8.26 -15.04 11.05
C SER A 188 -7.59 -13.73 11.52
N PHE A 189 -8.28 -12.94 12.33
CA PHE A 189 -7.69 -11.77 12.96
C PHE A 189 -6.63 -12.15 14.00
N ASP A 190 -6.89 -13.15 14.84
CA ASP A 190 -5.91 -13.66 15.80
C ASP A 190 -4.65 -14.18 15.10
N TYR A 191 -4.79 -14.84 13.95
CA TYR A 191 -3.66 -15.20 13.08
C TYR A 191 -2.86 -13.97 12.68
N PHE A 192 -3.51 -12.91 12.15
CA PHE A 192 -2.85 -11.65 11.81
C PHE A 192 -2.07 -11.07 13.00
N LYS A 193 -2.67 -11.03 14.21
CA LYS A 193 -1.99 -10.54 15.42
C LYS A 193 -0.72 -11.31 15.73
N ASN A 194 -0.75 -12.63 15.59
CA ASN A 194 0.35 -13.51 15.96
C ASN A 194 1.55 -13.45 15.00
N VAL A 195 1.33 -13.12 13.72
CA VAL A 195 2.38 -13.06 12.69
C VAL A 195 2.87 -11.64 12.39
N SER A 196 2.45 -10.66 13.20
CA SER A 196 2.73 -9.24 13.01
C SER A 196 3.31 -8.59 14.27
N GLU A 197 4.08 -7.51 14.08
CA GLU A 197 4.38 -6.54 15.14
C GLU A 197 3.11 -5.74 15.50
N TYR A 198 2.10 -6.40 16.07
CA TYR A 198 0.72 -5.90 16.20
C TYR A 198 0.58 -4.62 17.05
N ASP A 199 1.47 -4.42 18.02
CA ASP A 199 1.45 -3.22 18.86
C ASP A 199 1.81 -1.96 18.07
N LYS A 200 2.49 -2.11 16.94
CA LYS A 200 2.83 -1.04 16.00
C LYS A 200 1.93 -1.02 14.75
N LYS A 201 0.75 -1.64 14.84
CA LYS A 201 -0.22 -1.65 13.73
C LYS A 201 -0.72 -0.25 13.40
N GLU A 202 -1.18 -0.11 12.17
CA GLU A 202 -1.99 1.00 11.73
C GLU A 202 -3.43 0.55 11.52
N VAL A 203 -4.39 1.35 11.99
CA VAL A 203 -5.81 1.18 11.69
C VAL A 203 -6.16 2.09 10.53
N ILE A 204 -6.55 1.48 9.41
CA ILE A 204 -6.94 2.16 8.19
C ILE A 204 -8.37 2.67 8.36
N LYS A 205 -8.49 3.87 8.91
CA LYS A 205 -9.77 4.60 8.95
C LYS A 205 -10.14 5.04 7.54
N TRP A 206 -11.41 4.95 7.20
CA TRP A 206 -11.97 5.47 5.95
C TRP A 206 -11.81 7.00 5.95
N LYS A 207 -10.69 7.50 5.44
CA LYS A 207 -10.43 8.94 5.25
C LYS A 207 -10.55 9.27 3.77
N ILE A 208 -11.78 9.62 3.37
CA ILE A 208 -12.03 10.38 2.13
C ILE A 208 -11.19 11.67 2.09
N ALA A 209 -10.79 12.22 3.25
CA ALA A 209 -10.00 13.44 3.39
C ALA A 209 -8.53 13.37 2.89
N ASN A 210 -8.09 12.27 2.28
CA ASN A 210 -6.75 12.18 1.65
C ASN A 210 -6.83 12.09 0.11
N LEU A 211 -8.03 12.17 -0.47
CA LEU A 211 -8.29 12.16 -1.92
C LEU A 211 -9.12 13.37 -2.41
N LEU A 212 -9.38 14.33 -1.52
CA LEU A 212 -9.87 15.68 -1.81
C LEU A 212 -8.88 16.67 -1.20
#